data_AF-A0A7W6TXW1-F1
#
_entry.id   AF-A0A7W6TXW1-F1
#
_cell.length_a   1.000
_cell.length_b   1.000
_cell.length_c   1.000
_cell.angle_alpha   90.00
_cell.angle_beta   90.00
_cell.angle_gamma   90.00
#
_symmetry.space_group_name_H-M   'P 1'
#
loop_
_entity.id
_entity.type
_entity.pdbx_description
1 polymer ?
#
loop_
_entity_poly.entity_id
_entity_poly.type
_entity_poly.pdbx_seq_one_letter_code
_entity_poly.pdbx_strand_id
1 'polypeptide(L)'
;MSFLDEIDEEVRHAGLDRAVGLADTPPIFDWLVTTFSFQGISDRVARDYIHRHGTASWSAIAANEMNPSACPKLRSYWHFEGCRYDKTSFTCAEPDHIDACPLPRPHLRNGRLNQTAYSLFLFVRDLANDDLVGWIDSQLDGARGTTRAELEAARQEALIGPLRNVYGVSDKILMMTLSTLLIGAREHRSLWLETGTAMIAVDTLVHNFLHRTGILQDCDSSHAYGAACYRPGGCAEIIRTLAGRIDARTLNPVFPKRFARFVQNAIWRFCSGDCLNLCNGNRIDDRHACQIGYCHLHQRCDRIPLKKAKIDVKTVT
;
A
#
# COMPACT_ATOMS: atom_id res chain seq x y z
N MET A 1 21.77 -7.99 -0.18
CA MET A 1 20.88 -7.04 0.51
C MET A 1 19.61 -7.78 0.86
N SER A 2 19.27 -7.83 2.14
CA SER A 2 18.06 -8.47 2.66
C SER A 2 16.83 -7.56 2.52
N PHE A 3 15.63 -8.08 2.73
CA PHE A 3 14.40 -7.29 2.70
C PHE A 3 14.37 -6.21 3.81
N LEU A 4 14.96 -6.48 4.98
CA LEU A 4 15.07 -5.45 6.03
C LEU A 4 16.10 -4.39 5.65
N ASP A 5 17.21 -4.77 5.02
CA ASP A 5 18.23 -3.82 4.58
C ASP A 5 17.66 -2.83 3.54
N GLU A 6 16.80 -3.32 2.63
CA GLU A 6 16.08 -2.48 1.65
C GLU A 6 15.16 -1.47 2.35
N ILE A 7 14.40 -1.91 3.36
CA ILE A 7 13.54 -1.02 4.15
C ILE A 7 14.38 0.00 4.93
N ASP A 8 15.50 -0.42 5.52
CA ASP A 8 16.40 0.48 6.25
C ASP A 8 16.98 1.56 5.36
N GLU A 9 17.40 1.19 4.16
CA GLU A 9 17.93 2.14 3.20
C GLU A 9 16.85 3.15 2.80
N GLU A 10 15.62 2.70 2.51
CA GLU A 10 14.50 3.59 2.19
C GLU A 10 14.17 4.54 3.33
N VAL A 11 14.03 4.01 4.55
CA VAL A 11 13.67 4.76 5.76
C VAL A 11 14.74 5.79 6.12
N ARG A 12 16.02 5.40 6.04
CA ARG A 12 17.15 6.30 6.30
C ARG A 12 17.28 7.37 5.21
N HIS A 13 17.11 7.01 3.94
CA HIS A 13 17.16 7.97 2.84
C HIS A 13 16.04 9.00 2.94
N ALA A 14 14.87 8.60 3.41
CA ALA A 14 13.73 9.48 3.66
C ALA A 14 13.78 10.21 5.02
N GLY A 15 14.78 9.93 5.88
CA GLY A 15 14.90 10.51 7.22
C GLY A 15 13.80 10.10 8.21
N LEU A 16 13.12 9.00 7.94
CA LEU A 16 11.98 8.51 8.72
C LEU A 16 12.39 7.92 10.07
N ASP A 17 13.60 7.36 10.18
CA ASP A 17 14.18 6.88 11.42
C ASP A 17 14.23 7.98 12.49
N ARG A 18 14.81 9.13 12.13
CA ARG A 18 14.88 10.31 12.98
C ARG A 18 13.49 10.89 13.23
N ALA A 19 12.66 10.99 12.19
CA ALA A 19 11.32 11.57 12.33
C ALA A 19 10.46 10.78 13.31
N VAL A 20 10.47 9.46 13.18
CA VAL A 20 9.76 8.55 14.09
C VAL A 20 10.37 8.60 15.50
N GLY A 21 11.70 8.67 15.64
CA GLY A 21 12.37 8.81 16.94
C GLY A 21 12.06 10.11 17.68
N LEU A 22 11.83 11.21 16.95
CA LEU A 22 11.52 12.53 17.51
C LEU A 22 10.02 12.85 17.56
N ALA A 23 9.15 11.93 17.14
CA ALA A 23 7.73 12.20 16.90
C ALA A 23 7.49 13.41 15.97
N ASP A 24 8.34 13.56 14.96
CA ASP A 24 8.27 14.62 13.95
C ASP A 24 7.36 14.17 12.79
N THR A 25 6.11 14.64 12.82
CA THR A 25 5.07 14.34 11.82
C THR A 25 5.41 14.80 10.38
N PRO A 26 5.88 16.05 10.14
CA PRO A 26 6.08 16.57 8.78
C PRO A 26 6.86 15.66 7.81
N PRO A 27 8.05 15.10 8.15
CA PRO A 27 8.77 14.22 7.23
C PRO A 27 8.00 12.94 6.89
N ILE A 28 7.26 12.38 7.84
CA ILE A 28 6.43 11.19 7.65
C ILE A 28 5.28 11.52 6.70
N PHE A 29 4.62 12.66 6.88
CA PHE A 29 3.57 13.15 5.99
C PHE A 29 4.08 13.32 4.55
N ASP A 30 5.21 14.00 4.37
CA ASP A 30 5.79 14.27 3.04
C ASP A 30 6.12 12.95 2.31
N TRP A 31 6.66 11.99 3.04
CA TRP A 31 6.94 10.65 2.52
C TRP A 31 5.66 9.87 2.17
N LEU A 32 4.61 9.96 2.99
CA LEU A 32 3.32 9.33 2.69
C LEU A 32 2.68 9.91 1.42
N VAL A 33 2.66 11.24 1.27
CA VAL A 33 2.12 11.90 0.05
C VAL A 33 2.93 11.51 -1.19
N THR A 34 4.26 11.43 -1.05
CA THR A 34 5.15 10.94 -2.12
C THR A 34 4.82 9.51 -2.49
N THR A 35 4.65 8.62 -1.51
CA THR A 35 4.35 7.21 -1.76
C THR A 35 2.97 7.01 -2.37
N PHE A 36 1.96 7.77 -1.93
CA PHE A 36 0.62 7.76 -2.51
C PHE A 36 0.61 8.26 -3.95
N SER A 37 1.62 9.04 -4.34
CA SER A 37 1.79 9.47 -5.73
C SER A 37 2.24 8.33 -6.64
N PHE A 38 2.68 7.16 -6.17
CA PHE A 38 2.97 6.04 -7.09
C PHE A 38 1.71 5.31 -7.60
N GLN A 39 0.54 5.57 -7.02
CA GLN A 39 -0.67 4.84 -7.38
C GLN A 39 -1.17 5.11 -8.82
N GLY A 40 -1.57 4.05 -9.51
CA GLY A 40 -2.28 4.12 -10.79
C GLY A 40 -1.41 4.42 -12.01
N ILE A 41 -0.09 4.55 -11.85
CA ILE A 41 0.89 4.73 -12.94
C ILE A 41 2.17 3.94 -12.63
N SER A 42 3.10 3.85 -13.58
CA SER A 42 4.42 3.27 -13.30
C SER A 42 5.24 4.18 -12.38
N ASP A 43 6.01 3.59 -11.47
CA ASP A 43 6.88 4.30 -10.54
C ASP A 43 7.84 5.26 -11.25
N ARG A 44 8.41 4.88 -12.41
CA ARG A 44 9.29 5.74 -13.20
C ARG A 44 8.61 7.06 -13.59
N VAL A 45 7.41 6.99 -14.17
CA VAL A 45 6.64 8.18 -14.58
C VAL A 45 6.30 9.07 -13.37
N ALA A 46 5.95 8.46 -12.23
CA ALA A 46 5.69 9.21 -11.01
C ALA A 46 6.94 9.94 -10.50
N ARG A 47 8.09 9.25 -10.46
CA ARG A 47 9.38 9.83 -10.04
C ARG A 47 9.82 10.97 -10.95
N ASP A 48 9.73 10.78 -12.26
CA ASP A 48 10.07 11.82 -13.24
C ASP A 48 9.21 13.08 -13.05
N TYR A 49 7.92 12.89 -12.74
CA TYR A 49 7.03 14.02 -12.46
C TYR A 49 7.41 14.74 -11.18
N ILE A 50 7.62 14.00 -10.07
CA ILE A 50 7.98 14.56 -8.77
C ILE A 50 9.32 15.28 -8.85
N HIS A 51 10.30 14.73 -9.56
CA HIS A 51 11.59 15.38 -9.77
C HIS A 51 11.45 16.73 -10.50
N ARG A 52 10.53 16.84 -11.47
CA ARG A 52 10.35 18.06 -12.26
C ARG A 52 9.48 19.12 -11.58
N HIS A 53 8.47 18.69 -10.81
CA HIS A 53 7.41 19.59 -10.32
C HIS A 53 7.33 19.66 -8.79
N GLY A 54 8.11 18.83 -8.08
CA GLY A 54 8.01 18.65 -6.64
C GLY A 54 6.80 17.80 -6.23
N THR A 55 6.54 17.81 -4.93
CA THR A 55 5.37 17.21 -4.29
C THR A 55 4.75 18.23 -3.33
N ALA A 56 3.55 17.94 -2.81
CA ALA A 56 3.00 18.72 -1.72
C ALA A 56 3.75 18.37 -0.42
N SER A 57 4.08 19.38 0.36
CA SER A 57 4.71 19.22 1.67
C SER A 57 3.80 19.72 2.80
N TRP A 58 4.00 19.18 3.99
CA TRP A 58 3.37 19.62 5.23
C TRP A 58 3.53 21.13 5.40
N SER A 59 4.76 21.62 5.32
CA SER A 59 5.08 23.04 5.54
C SER A 59 4.36 23.96 4.56
N ALA A 60 4.25 23.57 3.28
CA ALA A 60 3.54 24.36 2.28
C ALA A 60 2.03 24.37 2.53
N ILE A 61 1.44 23.24 2.92
CA ILE A 61 -0.01 23.18 3.23
C ILE A 61 -0.30 23.95 4.52
N ALA A 62 0.48 23.73 5.58
CA ALA A 62 0.34 24.44 6.86
C ALA A 62 0.50 25.97 6.71
N ALA A 63 1.42 26.43 5.85
CA ALA A 63 1.57 27.85 5.57
C ALA A 63 0.34 28.45 4.87
N ASN A 64 -0.37 27.67 4.06
CA ASN A 64 -1.61 28.12 3.45
C ASN A 64 -2.78 28.17 4.45
N GLU A 65 -2.79 27.34 5.50
CA GLU A 65 -3.80 27.40 6.57
C GLU A 65 -3.67 28.67 7.42
N MET A 66 -2.45 29.17 7.62
CA MET A 66 -2.22 30.45 8.33
C MET A 66 -2.87 31.66 7.62
N ASN A 67 -3.21 31.52 6.34
CA ASN A 67 -4.04 32.46 5.60
C ASN A 67 -5.41 31.81 5.39
N PRO A 68 -6.31 31.83 6.38
CA PRO A 68 -7.50 30.99 6.39
C PRO A 68 -8.27 31.16 5.08
N SER A 69 -8.27 30.11 4.28
CA SER A 69 -9.07 30.09 3.06
C SER A 69 -10.54 30.20 3.47
N ALA A 70 -11.31 31.05 2.78
CA ALA A 70 -12.74 31.17 3.06
C ALA A 70 -13.53 29.89 2.72
N CYS A 71 -12.90 28.90 2.08
CA CYS A 71 -13.57 27.68 1.63
C CYS A 71 -14.01 26.82 2.83
N PRO A 72 -15.33 26.58 3.01
CA PRO A 72 -15.84 25.81 4.14
C PRO A 72 -15.35 24.36 4.15
N LYS A 73 -14.97 23.81 2.98
CA LYS A 73 -14.43 22.45 2.84
C LYS A 73 -13.05 22.27 3.50
N LEU A 74 -12.27 23.32 3.69
CA LEU A 74 -10.93 23.21 4.29
C LEU A 74 -10.94 23.41 5.81
N ARG A 75 -12.12 23.66 6.41
CA ARG A 75 -12.26 23.90 7.85
C ARG A 75 -11.81 22.73 8.69
N SER A 76 -12.25 21.51 8.35
CA SER A 76 -11.83 20.30 9.05
C SER A 76 -11.89 19.09 8.13
N TYR A 77 -11.29 17.99 8.58
CA TYR A 77 -11.25 16.71 7.90
C TYR A 77 -12.63 16.25 7.43
N TRP A 78 -13.64 16.31 8.31
CA TRP A 78 -15.00 15.91 7.96
C TRP A 78 -15.70 16.90 7.02
N HIS A 79 -15.37 18.20 7.08
CA HIS A 79 -15.90 19.16 6.12
C HIS A 79 -15.32 18.96 4.72
N PHE A 80 -14.12 18.41 4.61
CA PHE A 80 -13.44 18.17 3.33
C PHE A 80 -14.15 17.14 2.46
N GLU A 81 -14.97 16.28 3.06
CA GLU A 81 -15.75 15.30 2.32
C GLU A 81 -16.57 15.96 1.21
N GLY A 82 -16.47 15.39 0.01
CA GLY A 82 -17.15 15.92 -1.15
C GLY A 82 -16.59 17.23 -1.69
N CYS A 83 -15.32 17.59 -1.42
CA CYS A 83 -14.64 18.73 -2.05
C CYS A 83 -14.78 18.73 -3.59
N ARG A 84 -14.60 17.55 -4.21
CA ARG A 84 -14.81 17.32 -5.66
C ARG A 84 -13.98 18.23 -6.56
N TYR A 85 -12.80 18.65 -6.12
CA TYR A 85 -11.90 19.44 -6.97
C TYR A 85 -11.50 18.64 -8.21
N ASP A 86 -11.79 19.18 -9.38
CA ASP A 86 -11.28 18.71 -10.66
C ASP A 86 -10.28 19.72 -11.22
N LYS A 87 -9.08 19.24 -11.50
CA LYS A 87 -7.97 20.08 -11.98
C LYS A 87 -8.14 20.50 -13.44
N THR A 88 -8.82 19.69 -14.25
CA THR A 88 -8.94 19.92 -15.70
C THR A 88 -10.00 20.96 -15.99
N SER A 89 -11.18 20.81 -15.40
CA SER A 89 -12.27 21.78 -15.52
C SER A 89 -12.12 22.97 -14.58
N PHE A 90 -11.20 22.89 -13.61
CA PHE A 90 -11.02 23.89 -12.56
C PHE A 90 -12.36 24.18 -11.84
N THR A 91 -12.99 23.11 -11.33
CA THR A 91 -14.29 23.17 -10.63
C THR A 91 -14.22 22.41 -9.31
N CYS A 92 -15.09 22.74 -8.36
CA CYS A 92 -15.26 22.00 -7.11
C CYS A 92 -16.70 22.15 -6.57
N ALA A 93 -16.97 21.59 -5.39
CA ALA A 93 -18.27 21.73 -4.72
C ALA A 93 -18.52 23.14 -4.13
N GLU A 94 -17.51 24.00 -4.06
CA GLU A 94 -17.56 25.35 -3.51
C GLU A 94 -16.99 26.37 -4.52
N PRO A 95 -17.66 26.58 -5.67
CA PRO A 95 -17.11 27.31 -6.80
C PRO A 95 -16.75 28.77 -6.45
N ASP A 96 -17.53 29.42 -5.59
CA ASP A 96 -17.31 30.82 -5.19
C ASP A 96 -15.99 31.03 -4.42
N HIS A 97 -15.36 29.95 -3.95
CA HIS A 97 -14.12 29.99 -3.18
C HIS A 97 -12.89 29.51 -3.95
N ILE A 98 -13.04 29.02 -5.19
CA ILE A 98 -11.98 28.26 -5.87
C ILE A 98 -10.75 29.10 -6.20
N ASP A 99 -10.92 30.38 -6.55
CA ASP A 99 -9.83 31.28 -6.95
C ASP A 99 -8.84 31.56 -5.81
N ALA A 100 -9.36 31.65 -4.57
CA ALA A 100 -8.55 31.86 -3.37
C ALA A 100 -8.17 30.54 -2.68
N CYS A 101 -8.72 29.41 -3.14
CA CYS A 101 -8.51 28.11 -2.51
C CYS A 101 -7.03 27.70 -2.60
N PRO A 102 -6.42 27.20 -1.51
CA PRO A 102 -5.03 26.75 -1.56
C PRO A 102 -4.89 25.33 -2.16
N LEU A 103 -5.98 24.55 -2.21
CA LEU A 103 -5.95 23.17 -2.71
C LEU A 103 -5.44 23.02 -4.14
N PRO A 104 -5.80 23.90 -5.11
CA PRO A 104 -5.25 23.85 -6.47
C PRO A 104 -3.76 24.18 -6.59
N ARG A 105 -3.14 24.79 -5.56
CA ARG A 105 -1.78 25.38 -5.67
C ARG A 105 -0.66 24.35 -5.83
N PRO A 106 -0.64 23.21 -5.11
CA PRO A 106 0.38 22.20 -5.35
C PRO A 106 0.35 21.69 -6.79
N HIS A 107 1.49 21.74 -7.47
CA HIS A 107 1.64 21.25 -8.84
C HIS A 107 1.78 19.72 -8.90
N LEU A 108 0.83 19.00 -8.32
CA LEU A 108 0.75 17.55 -8.42
C LEU A 108 0.15 17.13 -9.76
N ARG A 109 0.44 15.90 -10.22
CA ARG A 109 0.05 15.45 -11.58
C ARG A 109 -1.43 15.53 -11.89
N ASN A 110 -2.31 15.45 -10.89
CA ASN A 110 -3.75 15.55 -11.06
C ASN A 110 -4.42 16.06 -9.78
N GLY A 111 -5.66 16.55 -9.91
CA GLY A 111 -6.43 17.10 -8.79
C GLY A 111 -6.83 16.06 -7.73
N ARG A 112 -6.79 14.77 -8.07
CA ARG A 112 -6.99 13.70 -7.08
C ARG A 112 -5.85 13.70 -6.06
N LEU A 113 -4.60 13.84 -6.49
CA LEU A 113 -3.47 13.92 -5.58
C LEU A 113 -3.47 15.20 -4.73
N ASN A 114 -3.93 16.34 -5.27
CA ASN A 114 -4.15 17.54 -4.47
C ASN A 114 -5.14 17.25 -3.33
N GLN A 115 -6.26 16.62 -3.64
CA GLN A 115 -7.23 16.22 -2.63
C GLN A 115 -6.67 15.17 -1.66
N THR A 116 -5.86 14.21 -2.12
CA THR A 116 -5.20 13.24 -1.24
C THR A 116 -4.28 13.92 -0.23
N ALA A 117 -3.43 14.86 -0.68
CA ALA A 117 -2.51 15.58 0.19
C ALA A 117 -3.25 16.42 1.25
N TYR A 118 -4.27 17.19 0.84
CA TYR A 118 -5.08 17.98 1.77
C TYR A 118 -5.92 17.10 2.70
N SER A 119 -6.49 16.00 2.21
CA SER A 119 -7.25 15.08 3.06
C SER A 119 -6.37 14.42 4.12
N LEU A 120 -5.15 14.02 3.76
CA LEU A 120 -4.19 13.48 4.72
C LEU A 120 -3.74 14.57 5.71
N PHE A 121 -3.53 15.79 5.24
CA PHE A 121 -3.10 16.89 6.11
C PHE A 121 -4.16 17.18 7.18
N LEU A 122 -5.43 17.30 6.75
CA LEU A 122 -6.55 17.52 7.64
C LEU A 122 -6.78 16.32 8.58
N PHE A 123 -6.56 15.08 8.10
CA PHE A 123 -6.60 13.89 8.95
C PHE A 123 -5.58 14.01 10.09
N VAL A 124 -4.33 14.32 9.76
CA VAL A 124 -3.26 14.41 10.74
C VAL A 124 -3.50 15.56 11.72
N ARG A 125 -3.89 16.73 11.21
CA ARG A 125 -4.21 17.90 12.04
C ARG A 125 -5.37 17.63 13.00
N ASP A 126 -6.49 17.10 12.48
CA ASP A 126 -7.74 17.04 13.25
C ASP A 126 -7.94 15.73 14.03
N LEU A 127 -7.49 14.59 13.47
CA LEU A 127 -7.70 13.27 14.06
C LEU A 127 -6.46 12.72 14.75
N ALA A 128 -5.26 13.10 14.30
CA ALA A 128 -4.01 12.77 14.97
C ALA A 128 -3.48 13.92 15.85
N ASN A 129 -4.18 15.06 15.92
CA ASN A 129 -3.79 16.23 16.71
C ASN A 129 -2.34 16.66 16.44
N ASP A 130 -1.98 16.73 15.16
CA ASP A 130 -0.62 17.02 14.64
C ASP A 130 0.47 15.99 15.02
N ASP A 131 0.14 14.94 15.77
CA ASP A 131 1.05 13.88 16.21
C ASP A 131 0.69 12.53 15.58
N LEU A 132 1.14 12.33 14.34
CA LEU A 132 0.90 11.09 13.61
C LEU A 132 1.58 9.88 14.30
N VAL A 133 2.73 10.10 14.93
CA VAL A 133 3.49 9.02 15.58
C VAL A 133 2.78 8.55 16.84
N GLY A 134 2.41 9.47 17.73
CA GLY A 134 1.63 9.18 18.93
C GLY A 134 0.23 8.64 18.60
N TRP A 135 -0.37 9.09 17.49
CA TRP A 135 -1.62 8.50 16.99
C TRP A 135 -1.45 7.03 16.62
N ILE A 136 -0.41 6.65 15.86
CA ILE A 136 -0.12 5.25 15.53
C ILE A 136 0.11 4.44 16.81
N ASP A 137 0.93 4.94 17.74
CA ASP A 137 1.20 4.29 19.02
C ASP A 137 -0.12 4.01 19.77
N SER A 138 -0.98 5.01 19.88
CA SER A 138 -2.30 4.87 20.53
C SER A 138 -3.22 3.87 19.84
N GLN A 139 -3.28 3.85 18.50
CA GLN A 139 -4.11 2.88 17.77
C GLN A 139 -3.63 1.44 18.01
N LEU A 140 -2.32 1.21 17.97
CA LEU A 140 -1.75 -0.12 18.13
C LEU A 140 -1.87 -0.63 19.58
N ASP A 141 -1.66 0.26 20.55
CA ASP A 141 -1.83 -0.04 21.98
C ASP A 141 -3.30 -0.22 22.37
N GLY A 142 -4.23 0.43 21.68
CA GLY A 142 -5.67 0.34 21.91
C GLY A 142 -6.32 -0.93 21.34
N ALA A 143 -5.70 -1.56 20.34
CA ALA A 143 -6.24 -2.75 19.68
C ALA A 143 -6.35 -3.95 20.63
N ARG A 144 -7.41 -4.75 20.47
CA ARG A 144 -7.70 -5.92 21.30
C ARG A 144 -8.04 -7.13 20.42
N GLY A 145 -7.64 -8.32 20.85
CA GLY A 145 -7.97 -9.60 20.24
C GLY A 145 -7.73 -10.74 21.23
N THR A 146 -8.54 -11.80 21.16
CA THR A 146 -8.43 -12.94 22.10
C THR A 146 -7.42 -13.97 21.60
N THR A 147 -7.25 -14.05 20.28
CA THR A 147 -6.18 -14.82 19.64
C THR A 147 -5.15 -13.89 19.01
N ARG A 148 -3.97 -14.44 18.70
CA ARG A 148 -2.92 -13.68 18.01
C ARG A 148 -3.35 -13.19 16.62
N ALA A 149 -4.10 -14.02 15.88
CA ALA A 149 -4.60 -13.64 14.57
C ALA A 149 -5.64 -12.50 14.66
N GLU A 150 -6.52 -12.54 15.67
CA GLU A 150 -7.46 -11.46 15.94
C GLU A 150 -6.75 -10.18 16.35
N LEU A 151 -5.73 -10.26 17.22
CA LEU A 151 -4.96 -9.08 17.63
C LEU A 151 -4.19 -8.46 16.45
N GLU A 152 -3.55 -9.28 15.62
CA GLU A 152 -2.89 -8.83 14.39
C GLU A 152 -3.89 -8.12 13.45
N ALA A 153 -5.08 -8.70 13.25
CA ALA A 153 -6.13 -8.08 12.43
C ALA A 153 -6.68 -6.79 13.04
N ALA A 154 -6.90 -6.76 14.35
CA ALA A 154 -7.38 -5.57 15.07
C ALA A 154 -6.39 -4.42 14.98
N ARG A 155 -5.08 -4.67 15.15
CA ARG A 155 -4.03 -3.66 14.99
C ARG A 155 -3.97 -3.11 13.56
N GLN A 156 -4.11 -3.97 12.55
CA GLN A 156 -4.16 -3.55 11.15
C GLN A 156 -5.36 -2.65 10.88
N GLU A 157 -6.55 -3.05 11.33
CA GLU A 157 -7.77 -2.26 11.12
C GLU A 157 -7.79 -0.96 11.94
N ALA A 158 -7.18 -0.93 13.12
CA ALA A 158 -7.03 0.31 13.91
C ALA A 158 -6.27 1.41 13.16
N LEU A 159 -5.33 1.04 12.27
CA LEU A 159 -4.64 1.99 11.40
C LEU A 159 -5.39 2.22 10.09
N ILE A 160 -5.79 1.15 9.40
CA ILE A 160 -6.35 1.25 8.04
C ILE A 160 -7.76 1.81 8.08
N GLY A 161 -8.58 1.43 9.05
CA GLY A 161 -9.97 1.85 9.19
C GLY A 161 -10.14 3.37 9.13
N PRO A 162 -9.46 4.12 10.01
CA PRO A 162 -9.46 5.59 9.96
C PRO A 162 -8.87 6.14 8.66
N LEU A 163 -7.69 5.65 8.23
CA LEU A 163 -6.97 6.16 7.06
C LEU A 163 -7.67 5.85 5.73
N ARG A 164 -8.57 4.87 5.67
CA ARG A 164 -9.40 4.54 4.49
C ARG A 164 -10.28 5.71 4.05
N ASN A 165 -10.57 6.64 4.97
CA ASN A 165 -11.34 7.84 4.70
C ASN A 165 -10.47 8.98 4.10
N VAL A 166 -9.14 8.84 4.10
CA VAL A 166 -8.26 9.77 3.40
C VAL A 166 -8.52 9.67 1.89
N TYR A 167 -8.84 10.81 1.28
CA TYR A 167 -9.34 10.86 -0.08
C TYR A 167 -8.39 10.17 -1.05
N GLY A 168 -8.94 9.17 -1.72
CA GLY A 168 -8.31 8.55 -2.87
C GLY A 168 -7.15 7.61 -2.57
N VAL A 169 -6.96 7.18 -1.32
CA VAL A 169 -5.98 6.16 -0.95
C VAL A 169 -6.70 4.80 -0.79
N SER A 170 -6.14 3.73 -1.36
CA SER A 170 -6.72 2.39 -1.23
C SER A 170 -6.06 1.60 -0.09
N ASP A 171 -6.79 0.63 0.49
CA ASP A 171 -6.27 -0.30 1.51
C ASP A 171 -4.97 -0.98 1.08
N LYS A 172 -4.82 -1.32 -0.20
CA LYS A 172 -3.59 -1.89 -0.75
C LYS A 172 -2.40 -0.94 -0.51
N ILE A 173 -2.57 0.33 -0.88
CA ILE A 173 -1.52 1.34 -0.78
C ILE A 173 -1.23 1.65 0.70
N LEU A 174 -2.27 1.76 1.54
CA LEU A 174 -2.11 1.93 2.99
C LEU A 174 -1.31 0.76 3.59
N MET A 175 -1.73 -0.47 3.30
CA MET A 175 -1.05 -1.69 3.77
C MET A 175 0.43 -1.71 3.39
N MET A 176 0.75 -1.44 2.12
CA MET A 176 2.12 -1.47 1.64
C MET A 176 2.97 -0.38 2.28
N THR A 177 2.45 0.85 2.30
CA THR A 177 3.19 2.03 2.77
C THR A 177 3.39 1.97 4.29
N LEU A 178 2.34 1.71 5.05
CA LEU A 178 2.44 1.59 6.51
C LEU A 178 3.33 0.42 6.91
N SER A 179 3.28 -0.73 6.21
CA SER A 179 4.19 -1.84 6.48
C SER A 179 5.66 -1.43 6.40
N THR A 180 6.06 -0.67 5.36
CA THR A 180 7.43 -0.14 5.24
C THR A 180 7.79 0.79 6.41
N LEU A 181 6.93 1.77 6.72
CA LEU A 181 7.16 2.71 7.83
C LEU A 181 7.31 1.98 9.18
N LEU A 182 6.38 1.06 9.48
CA LEU A 182 6.33 0.35 10.75
C LEU A 182 7.52 -0.60 10.94
N ILE A 183 7.97 -1.29 9.87
CA ILE A 183 9.17 -2.14 9.91
C ILE A 183 10.44 -1.29 10.00
N GLY A 184 10.46 -0.13 9.35
CA GLY A 184 11.56 0.83 9.41
C GLY A 184 11.84 1.35 10.82
N ALA A 185 10.78 1.54 11.60
CA ALA A 185 10.85 2.04 12.98
C ALA A 185 11.26 0.99 14.04
N ARG A 186 11.64 -0.22 13.62
CA ARG A 186 11.76 -1.39 14.51
C ARG A 186 12.79 -1.26 15.63
N GLU A 187 13.78 -0.37 15.50
CA GLU A 187 14.80 -0.17 16.54
C GLU A 187 14.22 0.46 17.81
N HIS A 188 13.12 1.19 17.68
CA HIS A 188 12.52 1.94 18.79
C HIS A 188 11.11 1.43 19.15
N ARG A 189 10.43 0.73 18.24
CA ARG A 189 9.01 0.37 18.40
C ARG A 189 8.74 -1.09 18.01
N SER A 190 8.78 -1.98 18.99
CA SER A 190 8.52 -3.42 18.79
C SER A 190 7.10 -3.71 18.28
N LEU A 191 6.09 -2.99 18.78
CA LEU A 191 4.69 -3.14 18.34
C LEU A 191 4.49 -2.74 16.86
N TRP A 192 5.25 -1.75 16.40
CA TRP A 192 5.24 -1.35 14.99
C TRP A 192 5.82 -2.47 14.14
N LEU A 193 6.97 -3.04 14.53
CA LEU A 193 7.56 -4.19 13.83
C LEU A 193 6.57 -5.37 13.75
N GLU A 194 5.97 -5.75 14.88
CA GLU A 194 4.98 -6.84 14.93
C GLU A 194 3.83 -6.61 13.95
N THR A 195 3.28 -5.39 13.93
CA THR A 195 2.15 -5.05 13.06
C THR A 195 2.58 -4.99 11.59
N GLY A 196 3.67 -4.27 11.29
CA GLY A 196 4.17 -4.06 9.94
C GLY A 196 4.58 -5.37 9.25
N THR A 197 5.12 -6.33 9.99
CA THR A 197 5.50 -7.66 9.45
C THR A 197 4.31 -8.54 9.10
N ALA A 198 3.14 -8.27 9.68
CA ALA A 198 1.88 -8.96 9.43
C ALA A 198 0.99 -8.28 8.37
N MET A 199 1.26 -7.01 8.06
CA MET A 199 0.56 -6.25 7.01
C MET A 199 0.95 -6.78 5.64
N ILE A 200 -0.02 -7.29 4.87
CA ILE A 200 0.22 -7.82 3.53
C ILE A 200 -0.78 -7.22 2.53
N ALA A 201 -0.31 -7.05 1.29
CA ALA A 201 -1.14 -6.62 0.18
C ALA A 201 -1.16 -7.71 -0.90
N VAL A 202 -2.35 -8.14 -1.29
CA VAL A 202 -2.55 -9.09 -2.40
C VAL A 202 -2.98 -8.27 -3.61
N ASP A 203 -2.07 -8.10 -4.55
CA ASP A 203 -2.38 -7.52 -5.84
C ASP A 203 -2.50 -8.60 -6.93
N THR A 204 -2.71 -8.16 -8.16
CA THR A 204 -2.87 -9.06 -9.30
C THR A 204 -1.66 -9.97 -9.49
N LEU A 205 -0.42 -9.51 -9.22
CA LEU A 205 0.77 -10.35 -9.35
C LEU A 205 0.75 -11.46 -8.30
N VAL A 206 0.51 -11.12 -7.03
CA VAL A 206 0.46 -12.08 -5.92
C VAL A 206 -0.70 -13.07 -6.12
N HIS A 207 -1.89 -12.60 -6.46
CA HIS A 207 -3.05 -13.46 -6.71
C HIS A 207 -2.82 -14.39 -7.90
N ASN A 208 -2.36 -13.86 -9.03
CA ASN A 208 -2.11 -14.64 -10.24
C ASN A 208 -1.00 -15.68 -10.03
N PHE A 209 0.00 -15.39 -9.20
CA PHE A 209 0.98 -16.37 -8.78
C PHE A 209 0.30 -17.58 -8.11
N LEU A 210 -0.49 -17.35 -7.06
CA LEU A 210 -1.17 -18.41 -6.33
C LEU A 210 -2.13 -19.21 -7.20
N HIS A 211 -2.77 -18.57 -8.18
CA HIS A 211 -3.62 -19.26 -9.17
C HIS A 211 -2.78 -20.10 -10.14
N ARG A 212 -1.79 -19.50 -10.82
CA ARG A 212 -0.99 -20.20 -11.83
C ARG A 212 -0.23 -21.38 -11.26
N THR A 213 0.20 -21.31 -10.00
CA THR A 213 0.93 -22.41 -9.35
C THR A 213 0.05 -23.54 -8.84
N GLY A 214 -1.28 -23.41 -8.89
CA GLY A 214 -2.22 -24.42 -8.36
C GLY A 214 -2.54 -24.27 -6.88
N ILE A 215 -1.86 -23.38 -6.16
CA ILE A 215 -1.99 -23.23 -4.69
C ILE A 215 -3.44 -22.90 -4.29
N LEU A 216 -4.14 -22.05 -5.05
CA LEU A 216 -5.55 -21.75 -4.76
C LEU A 216 -6.46 -22.97 -4.92
N GLN A 217 -6.17 -23.85 -5.88
CA GLN A 217 -6.94 -25.07 -6.09
C GLN A 217 -6.64 -26.10 -4.99
N ASP A 218 -5.36 -26.28 -4.65
CA ASP A 218 -4.93 -27.21 -3.60
C ASP A 218 -5.47 -26.83 -2.20
N CYS A 219 -5.67 -25.54 -1.96
CA CYS A 219 -6.27 -25.03 -0.72
C CYS A 219 -7.80 -24.96 -0.76
N ASP A 220 -8.46 -25.51 -1.79
CA ASP A 220 -9.91 -25.40 -2.03
C ASP A 220 -10.45 -23.96 -1.91
N SER A 221 -9.66 -23.02 -2.42
CA SER A 221 -9.84 -21.58 -2.22
C SER A 221 -9.82 -20.83 -3.55
N SER A 222 -10.35 -21.46 -4.61
CA SER A 222 -10.43 -20.85 -5.94
C SER A 222 -11.40 -19.66 -5.94
N HIS A 223 -10.91 -18.49 -6.32
CA HIS A 223 -11.69 -17.26 -6.42
C HIS A 223 -11.11 -16.31 -7.47
N ALA A 224 -11.92 -15.37 -7.94
CA ALA A 224 -11.44 -14.27 -8.78
C ALA A 224 -10.69 -13.22 -7.94
N TYR A 225 -9.69 -12.57 -8.52
CA TYR A 225 -8.99 -11.45 -7.91
C TYR A 225 -9.98 -10.37 -7.40
N GLY A 226 -9.77 -9.90 -6.17
CA GLY A 226 -10.57 -8.84 -5.56
C GLY A 226 -10.77 -9.06 -4.07
N ALA A 227 -11.92 -8.64 -3.54
CA ALA A 227 -12.22 -8.72 -2.11
C ALA A 227 -12.14 -10.16 -1.53
N ALA A 228 -12.38 -11.18 -2.36
CA ALA A 228 -12.26 -12.58 -1.97
C ALA A 228 -10.83 -12.97 -1.54
N CYS A 229 -9.79 -12.27 -2.03
CA CYS A 229 -8.41 -12.49 -1.62
C CYS A 229 -8.15 -12.29 -0.11
N TYR A 230 -9.02 -11.53 0.56
CA TYR A 230 -8.89 -11.14 1.97
C TYR A 230 -9.94 -11.80 2.88
N ARG A 231 -10.86 -12.59 2.32
CA ARG A 231 -11.82 -13.38 3.10
C ARG A 231 -11.14 -14.59 3.75
N PRO A 232 -11.78 -15.24 4.73
CA PRO A 232 -11.32 -16.55 5.22
C PRO A 232 -11.08 -17.53 4.07
N GLY A 233 -9.96 -18.24 4.09
CA GLY A 233 -9.45 -19.11 3.01
C GLY A 233 -8.80 -18.37 1.83
N GLY A 234 -8.92 -17.05 1.75
CA GLY A 234 -8.37 -16.25 0.64
C GLY A 234 -6.83 -16.23 0.58
N CYS A 235 -6.30 -15.61 -0.48
CA CYS A 235 -4.84 -15.45 -0.70
C CYS A 235 -4.08 -14.95 0.53
N ALA A 236 -4.63 -13.97 1.25
CA ALA A 236 -4.00 -13.38 2.42
C ALA A 236 -3.82 -14.40 3.55
N GLU A 237 -4.82 -15.24 3.80
CA GLU A 237 -4.74 -16.29 4.83
C GLU A 237 -3.78 -17.42 4.43
N ILE A 238 -3.76 -17.81 3.16
CA ILE A 238 -2.80 -18.77 2.63
C ILE A 238 -1.37 -18.28 2.87
N ILE A 239 -1.08 -17.01 2.56
CA ILE A 239 0.24 -16.41 2.78
C ILE A 239 0.60 -16.37 4.28
N ARG A 240 -0.34 -15.97 5.15
CA ARG A 240 -0.11 -15.95 6.61
C ARG A 240 0.14 -17.36 7.16
N THR A 241 -0.60 -18.35 6.68
CA THR A 241 -0.42 -19.76 7.04
C THR A 241 0.95 -20.27 6.61
N LEU A 242 1.36 -19.96 5.38
CA LEU A 242 2.69 -20.30 4.88
C LEU A 242 3.80 -19.62 5.72
N ALA A 243 3.64 -18.34 6.05
CA ALA A 243 4.56 -17.62 6.92
C ALA A 243 4.64 -18.20 8.35
N GLY A 244 3.57 -18.86 8.82
CA GLY A 244 3.58 -19.59 10.08
C GLY A 244 4.36 -20.91 10.05
N ARG A 245 4.57 -21.48 8.86
CA ARG A 245 5.31 -22.73 8.64
C ARG A 245 6.80 -22.52 8.31
N ILE A 246 7.18 -21.30 7.93
CA ILE A 246 8.57 -20.92 7.64
C ILE A 246 9.16 -20.25 8.87
N ASP A 247 10.32 -20.71 9.35
CA ASP A 247 11.12 -19.93 10.29
C ASP A 247 12.01 -18.96 9.50
N ALA A 248 11.59 -17.71 9.36
CA ALA A 248 12.29 -16.74 8.52
C ALA A 248 13.71 -16.42 9.02
N ARG A 249 14.03 -16.73 10.29
CA ARG A 249 15.39 -16.59 10.85
C ARG A 249 16.41 -17.50 10.19
N THR A 250 15.96 -18.59 9.59
CA THR A 250 16.82 -19.51 8.82
C THR A 250 17.33 -18.86 7.53
N LEU A 251 16.65 -17.82 7.04
CA LEU A 251 17.03 -17.06 5.84
C LEU A 251 17.84 -15.82 6.21
N ASN A 252 17.47 -15.14 7.30
CA ASN A 252 18.24 -14.06 7.90
C ASN A 252 17.97 -14.05 9.42
N PRO A 253 18.99 -14.24 10.29
CA PRO A 253 18.83 -14.30 11.74
C PRO A 253 18.11 -13.10 12.38
N VAL A 254 18.13 -11.93 11.74
CA VAL A 254 17.49 -10.69 12.22
C VAL A 254 15.98 -10.69 11.96
N PHE A 255 15.48 -11.55 11.06
CA PHE A 255 14.05 -11.60 10.75
C PHE A 255 13.23 -12.08 11.95
N PRO A 256 11.98 -11.62 12.11
CA PRO A 256 11.06 -12.25 13.04
C PRO A 256 10.80 -13.69 12.57
N LYS A 257 10.57 -14.62 13.51
CA LYS A 257 10.29 -16.03 13.19
C LYS A 257 9.19 -16.19 12.13
N ARG A 258 8.10 -15.44 12.26
CA ARG A 258 6.98 -15.40 11.30
C ARG A 258 6.99 -14.04 10.62
N PHE A 259 7.07 -14.01 9.29
CA PHE A 259 7.21 -12.77 8.53
C PHE A 259 6.33 -12.78 7.26
N ALA A 260 5.03 -12.55 7.42
CA ALA A 260 4.07 -12.64 6.33
C ALA A 260 4.35 -11.63 5.20
N ARG A 261 4.74 -10.40 5.55
CA ARG A 261 5.14 -9.37 4.59
C ARG A 261 6.34 -9.79 3.76
N PHE A 262 7.34 -10.46 4.34
CA PHE A 262 8.47 -10.99 3.58
C PHE A 262 8.04 -12.07 2.58
N VAL A 263 7.16 -13.00 2.97
CA VAL A 263 6.63 -14.03 2.06
C VAL A 263 5.87 -13.38 0.90
N GLN A 264 4.98 -12.43 1.20
CA GLN A 264 4.26 -11.70 0.16
C GLN A 264 5.22 -10.92 -0.76
N ASN A 265 6.23 -10.24 -0.22
CA ASN A 265 7.24 -9.52 -1.00
C ASN A 265 8.02 -10.49 -1.91
N ALA A 266 8.45 -11.65 -1.40
CA ALA A 266 9.16 -12.66 -2.19
C ALA A 266 8.33 -13.13 -3.39
N ILE A 267 7.03 -13.38 -3.19
CA ILE A 267 6.11 -13.71 -4.29
C ILE A 267 6.04 -12.55 -5.28
N TRP A 268 5.87 -11.31 -4.79
CA TRP A 268 5.81 -10.14 -5.65
C TRP A 268 7.10 -9.96 -6.48
N ARG A 269 8.29 -10.08 -5.89
CA ARG A 269 9.59 -9.99 -6.60
C ARG A 269 9.79 -11.09 -7.61
N PHE A 270 9.24 -12.28 -7.36
CA PHE A 270 9.24 -13.38 -8.33
C PHE A 270 8.44 -13.03 -9.60
N CYS A 271 7.39 -12.23 -9.46
CA CYS A 271 6.46 -11.89 -10.54
C CYS A 271 6.76 -10.54 -11.20
N SER A 272 7.25 -9.56 -10.43
CA SER A 272 7.39 -8.18 -10.85
C SER A 272 8.37 -8.02 -12.01
N GLY A 273 8.03 -7.13 -12.95
CA GLY A 273 8.83 -6.83 -14.13
C GLY A 273 10.21 -6.24 -13.79
N ASP A 274 10.29 -5.51 -12.68
CA ASP A 274 11.49 -4.84 -12.20
C ASP A 274 12.35 -5.73 -11.28
N CYS A 275 11.97 -7.00 -11.12
CA CYS A 275 12.68 -7.98 -10.29
C CYS A 275 12.99 -9.24 -11.10
N LEU A 276 12.65 -10.44 -10.60
CA LEU A 276 12.97 -11.69 -11.30
C LEU A 276 12.17 -11.85 -12.60
N ASN A 277 10.99 -11.22 -12.68
CA ASN A 277 10.17 -11.18 -13.88
C ASN A 277 9.93 -12.59 -14.46
N LEU A 278 9.65 -13.58 -13.60
CA LEU A 278 9.43 -14.98 -14.00
C LEU A 278 7.94 -15.26 -14.19
N CYS A 279 7.13 -15.08 -13.14
CA CYS A 279 5.68 -15.31 -13.21
C CYS A 279 4.91 -14.03 -13.62
N ASN A 280 5.37 -13.36 -14.67
CA ASN A 280 4.81 -12.08 -15.13
C ASN A 280 3.82 -12.29 -16.29
N GLY A 281 2.63 -11.64 -16.23
CA GLY A 281 1.65 -11.69 -17.32
C GLY A 281 2.09 -11.04 -18.64
N ASN A 282 3.12 -10.20 -18.61
CA ASN A 282 3.75 -9.66 -19.83
C ASN A 282 4.69 -10.68 -20.51
N ARG A 283 5.01 -11.79 -19.84
CA ARG A 283 5.89 -12.85 -20.37
C ARG A 283 5.16 -14.17 -20.63
N ILE A 284 4.02 -14.37 -19.99
CA ILE A 284 3.26 -15.61 -20.02
C ILE A 284 1.98 -15.35 -20.82
N ASP A 285 1.73 -16.17 -21.83
CA ASP A 285 0.41 -16.21 -22.47
C ASP A 285 -0.57 -16.98 -21.58
N ASP A 286 -1.41 -16.24 -20.86
CA ASP A 286 -2.38 -16.78 -19.92
C ASP A 286 -3.49 -17.66 -20.52
N ARG A 287 -3.51 -17.86 -21.84
CA ARG A 287 -4.40 -18.82 -22.52
C ARG A 287 -3.86 -20.25 -22.49
N HIS A 288 -2.58 -20.42 -22.18
CA HIS A 288 -1.89 -21.71 -22.22
C HIS A 288 -1.09 -21.93 -20.95
N ALA A 289 -0.70 -23.19 -20.71
CA ALA A 289 0.21 -23.50 -19.61
C ALA A 289 1.56 -22.80 -19.84
N CYS A 290 2.13 -22.22 -18.78
CA CYS A 290 3.40 -21.52 -18.84
C CYS A 290 4.53 -22.42 -19.34
N GLN A 291 5.29 -21.94 -20.34
CA GLN A 291 6.37 -22.67 -21.00
C GLN A 291 7.78 -22.27 -20.52
N ILE A 292 7.90 -21.43 -19.48
CA ILE A 292 9.19 -20.99 -18.95
C ILE A 292 9.88 -22.17 -18.24
N GLY A 293 10.69 -22.91 -18.97
CA GLY A 293 11.34 -24.16 -18.51
C GLY A 293 12.44 -23.96 -17.45
N TYR A 294 13.09 -22.79 -17.43
CA TYR A 294 14.13 -22.46 -16.45
C TYR A 294 13.58 -21.89 -15.13
N CYS A 295 12.26 -21.84 -14.97
CA CYS A 295 11.63 -21.42 -13.72
C CYS A 295 11.91 -22.45 -12.62
N HIS A 296 12.42 -22.02 -11.46
CA HIS A 296 12.73 -22.92 -10.34
C HIS A 296 11.51 -23.68 -9.79
N LEU A 297 10.30 -23.18 -10.06
CA LEU A 297 9.04 -23.82 -9.67
C LEU A 297 8.46 -24.70 -10.77
N HIS A 298 9.06 -24.76 -11.97
CA HIS A 298 8.44 -25.37 -13.16
C HIS A 298 7.94 -26.80 -12.92
N GLN A 299 8.72 -27.61 -12.21
CA GLN A 299 8.40 -29.02 -11.93
C GLN A 299 7.31 -29.21 -10.86
N ARG A 300 7.02 -28.18 -10.06
CA ARG A 300 6.03 -28.21 -8.96
C ARG A 300 4.84 -27.29 -9.21
N CYS A 301 4.85 -26.57 -10.31
CA CYS A 301 3.85 -25.59 -10.68
C CYS A 301 2.85 -26.24 -11.63
N ASP A 302 1.57 -26.18 -11.29
CA ASP A 302 0.50 -26.71 -12.15
C ASP A 302 0.36 -25.94 -13.45
N ARG A 303 0.92 -24.72 -13.50
CA ARG A 303 0.93 -23.83 -14.68
C ARG A 303 -0.49 -23.57 -15.19
N ILE A 304 -1.44 -23.41 -14.27
CA ILE A 304 -2.85 -23.22 -14.58
C ILE A 304 -3.03 -21.93 -15.40
N PRO A 305 -3.60 -21.99 -16.62
CA PRO A 305 -3.92 -20.81 -17.41
C PRO A 305 -4.95 -19.92 -16.70
N LEU A 306 -4.79 -18.59 -16.75
CA LEU A 306 -5.76 -17.66 -16.16
C LEU A 306 -6.96 -17.38 -17.08
N LYS A 307 -6.80 -17.57 -18.39
CA LYS A 307 -7.83 -17.31 -19.40
C LYS A 307 -8.24 -18.62 -20.03
N LYS A 308 -9.54 -18.86 -20.13
CA LYS A 308 -10.06 -19.98 -20.94
C LYS A 308 -9.64 -19.76 -22.39
N ALA A 309 -9.16 -20.81 -23.06
CA ALA A 309 -9.01 -20.81 -24.50
C ALA A 309 -10.37 -20.49 -25.12
N LYS A 310 -10.44 -19.50 -26.01
CA LYS A 310 -11.64 -19.31 -26.82
C LYS A 310 -11.77 -20.55 -27.68
N ILE A 311 -12.87 -21.29 -27.53
CA ILE A 311 -13.25 -22.32 -28.48
C ILE A 311 -13.69 -21.56 -29.72
N ASP A 312 -12.88 -21.58 -30.77
CA ASP A 312 -13.31 -21.10 -32.08
C ASP A 312 -14.37 -22.09 -32.58
N VAL A 313 -15.64 -21.71 -32.42
CA VAL A 313 -16.78 -22.39 -33.04
C VAL A 313 -16.77 -22.03 -34.53
N LYS A 314 -15.81 -22.57 -35.27
CA LYS A 314 -15.79 -22.56 -36.73
C LYS A 314 -15.33 -23.91 -37.25
N THR A 315 -16.20 -24.91 -37.12
CA THR A 315 -16.44 -25.99 -38.09
C THR A 315 -17.41 -27.01 -37.50
N VAL A 316 -18.71 -26.77 -37.67
CA VAL A 316 -19.69 -27.82 -37.95
C VAL A 316 -20.73 -27.19 -38.88
N THR A 317 -20.51 -27.34 -40.18
CA THR A 317 -21.52 -27.26 -41.25
C THR A 317 -21.27 -28.43 -42.15
#